data_AF-A0AAE0L925-F1
#
_entry.id   AF-A0AAE0L925-F1
#
_cell.length_a   1.000
_cell.length_b   1.000
_cell.length_c   1.000
_cell.angle_alpha   90.00
_cell.angle_beta   90.00
_cell.angle_gamma   90.00
#
_symmetry.space_group_name_H-M   'P 1'
#
loop_
_entity.id
_entity.type
_entity.pdbx_description
1 polymer ?
#
loop_
_entity_poly.entity_id
_entity_poly.type
_entity_poly.pdbx_seq_one_letter_code
_entity_poly.pdbx_strand_id
1 'polypeptide(L)'
;MRIERRDAFRVDVVSLVYLFLVASSFQHAAQGACHVLQQARIIAHYKSFGIFWLRWADYLLTAPVMMIVVGVMNGIYDVYSLLSLFGSQHPTIWLGMLSDVCLTIFRTPSTNTDNISSSGKNGRRDDRVRAVLCVLWAFLLSLNAFASYCYKTRVCLYVAEVAWILAPYFVLTMWLSRDGCRAIEFRVRSDQSEDIRWLAKCLAIAAIFPCVHAWAEIFATFAIAVGESEGDPPEYVYAINVVTMLLFLGPFPYFHFFSIEKRALSENDAFHLKVRCETGHAIFGFLSKSALAWLVYWGVRRIQEDVVVIQ
;
A
#
# COMPACT_ATOMS: atom_id res chain seq x y z
N MET A 1 20.02 34.88 -1.41
CA MET A 1 19.03 34.89 -0.32
C MET A 1 19.28 33.65 0.53
N ARG A 2 19.77 33.78 1.77
CA ARG A 2 19.94 32.61 2.67
C ARG A 2 18.55 32.26 3.22
N ILE A 3 18.08 31.05 2.94
CA ILE A 3 16.88 30.52 3.56
C ILE A 3 17.30 30.05 4.96
N GLU A 4 16.84 30.71 6.02
CA GLU A 4 17.00 30.21 7.39
C GLU A 4 16.16 28.94 7.53
N ARG A 5 16.81 27.82 7.85
CA ARG A 5 16.12 26.59 8.22
C ARG A 5 15.54 26.78 9.63
N ARG A 6 14.24 26.57 9.78
CA ARG A 6 13.55 26.65 11.08
C ARG A 6 13.10 25.26 11.46
N ASP A 7 13.37 24.87 12.70
CA ASP A 7 12.89 23.60 13.23
C ASP A 7 11.36 23.60 13.25
N ALA A 8 10.73 22.71 12.48
CA ALA A 8 9.29 22.56 12.44
C ALA A 8 8.82 21.75 13.65
N PHE A 9 9.42 20.58 13.88
CA PHE A 9 9.15 19.70 15.02
C PHE A 9 10.26 18.66 15.21
N ARG A 10 10.26 17.98 16.35
CA ARG A 10 11.20 16.89 16.66
C ARG A 10 10.48 15.56 16.61
N VAL A 11 11.12 14.55 16.02
CA VAL A 11 10.59 13.19 15.95
C VAL A 11 11.60 12.22 16.52
N ASP A 12 11.12 11.39 17.43
CA ASP A 12 11.84 10.22 17.88
C ASP A 12 11.66 9.09 16.85
N VAL A 13 12.75 8.75 16.17
CA VAL A 13 12.77 7.70 15.14
C VAL A 13 12.42 6.34 15.76
N VAL A 14 12.79 6.10 17.02
CA VAL A 14 12.49 4.86 17.72
C VAL A 14 10.97 4.72 17.92
N SER A 15 10.28 5.81 18.26
CA SER A 15 8.81 5.84 18.33
C SER A 15 8.14 5.52 16.99
N LEU A 16 8.69 5.99 15.86
CA LEU A 16 8.18 5.63 14.53
C LEU A 16 8.38 4.12 14.23
N VAL A 17 9.51 3.56 14.67
CA VAL A 17 9.76 2.11 14.54
C VAL A 17 8.75 1.31 15.36
N TYR A 18 8.51 1.70 16.61
CA TYR A 18 7.48 1.08 17.44
C TYR A 18 6.10 1.17 16.79
N LEU A 19 5.75 2.32 16.21
CA LEU A 19 4.45 2.53 15.58
C LEU A 19 4.16 1.49 14.50
N PHE A 20 5.07 1.28 13.53
CA PHE A 20 4.80 0.33 12.46
C PHE A 20 4.82 -1.14 12.94
N LEU A 21 5.61 -1.47 13.96
CA LEU A 21 5.65 -2.81 14.55
C LEU A 21 4.37 -3.13 15.32
N VAL A 22 3.90 -2.19 16.14
CA VAL A 22 2.68 -2.32 16.95
C VAL A 22 1.45 -2.37 16.03
N ALA A 23 1.38 -1.50 15.02
CA ALA A 23 0.28 -1.50 14.05
C ALA A 23 0.15 -2.86 13.35
N SER A 24 1.27 -3.41 12.85
CA SER A 24 1.27 -4.71 12.17
C SER A 24 0.95 -5.87 13.11
N SER A 25 1.49 -5.83 14.34
CA SER A 25 1.19 -6.82 15.38
C SER A 25 -0.29 -6.82 15.76
N PHE A 26 -0.88 -5.64 15.98
CA PHE A 26 -2.30 -5.48 16.30
C PHE A 26 -3.17 -5.99 15.16
N GLN A 27 -2.82 -5.67 13.91
CA GLN A 27 -3.52 -6.15 12.74
C GLN A 27 -3.49 -7.68 12.67
N HIS A 28 -2.32 -8.32 12.85
CA HIS A 28 -2.22 -9.78 12.83
C HIS A 28 -2.93 -10.45 14.01
N ALA A 29 -2.91 -9.84 15.20
CA ALA A 29 -3.68 -10.30 16.35
C ALA A 29 -5.18 -10.23 16.08
N ALA A 30 -5.66 -9.13 15.49
CA ALA A 30 -7.06 -8.97 15.09
C ALA A 30 -7.47 -10.00 14.03
N GLN A 31 -6.59 -10.31 13.06
CA GLN A 31 -6.81 -11.39 12.11
C GLN A 31 -6.90 -12.75 12.79
N GLY A 32 -5.98 -13.07 13.69
CA GLY A 32 -5.98 -14.33 14.44
C GLY A 32 -7.25 -14.51 15.27
N ALA A 33 -7.66 -13.47 15.99
CA ALA A 33 -8.89 -13.47 16.79
C ALA A 33 -10.14 -13.65 15.93
N CYS A 34 -10.25 -12.90 14.83
CA CYS A 34 -11.35 -13.05 13.86
C CYS A 34 -11.36 -14.44 13.21
N HIS A 35 -10.19 -15.01 12.93
CA HIS A 35 -10.09 -16.34 12.35
C HIS A 35 -10.58 -17.42 13.31
N VAL A 36 -10.22 -17.39 14.59
CA VAL A 36 -10.74 -18.35 15.58
C VAL A 36 -12.28 -18.29 15.68
N LEU A 37 -12.85 -17.09 15.60
CA LEU A 37 -14.30 -16.89 15.74
C LEU A 37 -15.08 -17.11 14.43
N GLN A 38 -14.45 -16.93 13.27
CA GLN A 38 -15.14 -16.86 11.98
C GLN A 38 -14.38 -17.54 10.82
N GLN A 39 -13.54 -18.54 11.11
CA GLN A 39 -12.69 -19.24 10.14
C GLN A 39 -13.45 -19.60 8.85
N ALA A 40 -14.62 -20.21 8.99
CA ALA A 40 -15.46 -20.61 7.86
C ALA A 40 -15.93 -19.42 7.02
N ARG A 41 -16.29 -18.29 7.65
CA ARG A 41 -16.77 -17.09 6.93
C ARG A 41 -15.63 -16.33 6.26
N ILE A 42 -14.47 -16.22 6.90
CA ILE A 42 -13.30 -15.55 6.33
C ILE A 42 -12.75 -16.36 5.17
N ILE A 43 -12.62 -17.68 5.31
CA ILE A 43 -12.20 -18.55 4.21
C ILE A 43 -13.23 -18.52 3.08
N ALA A 44 -14.53 -18.55 3.38
CA ALA A 44 -15.57 -18.41 2.37
C ALA A 44 -15.49 -17.06 1.65
N HIS A 45 -15.36 -15.96 2.39
CA HIS A 45 -15.19 -14.61 1.84
C HIS A 45 -13.91 -14.50 1.01
N TYR A 46 -12.82 -15.10 1.46
CA TYR A 46 -11.56 -15.11 0.73
C TYR A 46 -11.62 -15.98 -0.53
N LYS A 47 -12.37 -17.10 -0.51
CA LYS A 47 -12.67 -17.91 -1.69
C LYS A 47 -13.54 -17.14 -2.68
N SER A 48 -14.59 -16.46 -2.21
CA SER A 48 -15.56 -15.77 -3.07
C SER A 48 -15.05 -14.46 -3.63
N PHE A 49 -14.37 -13.65 -2.82
CA PHE A 49 -13.86 -12.35 -3.22
C PHE A 49 -12.39 -12.40 -3.63
N GLY A 50 -11.55 -13.24 -3.03
CA GLY A 50 -10.15 -13.26 -3.40
C GLY A 50 -9.46 -11.91 -3.21
N ILE A 51 -9.80 -11.16 -2.16
CA ILE A 51 -9.06 -9.97 -1.71
C ILE A 51 -8.77 -10.14 -0.23
N PHE A 52 -7.56 -9.78 0.18
CA PHE A 52 -7.19 -9.69 1.59
C PHE A 52 -7.07 -8.24 2.02
N TRP A 53 -8.22 -7.59 2.29
CA TRP A 53 -8.29 -6.16 2.56
C TRP A 53 -7.47 -5.73 3.79
N LEU A 54 -7.37 -6.60 4.80
CA LEU A 54 -6.59 -6.33 6.02
C LEU A 54 -5.09 -6.15 5.74
N ARG A 55 -4.53 -6.86 4.75
CA ARG A 55 -3.14 -6.66 4.33
C ARG A 55 -2.95 -5.27 3.75
N TRP A 56 -3.85 -4.86 2.85
CA TRP A 56 -3.77 -3.54 2.23
C TRP A 56 -3.90 -2.42 3.28
N ALA A 57 -4.81 -2.58 4.26
CA ALA A 57 -4.96 -1.66 5.38
C ALA A 57 -3.68 -1.56 6.25
N ASP A 58 -3.03 -2.69 6.57
CA ASP A 58 -1.74 -2.67 7.28
C ASP A 58 -0.68 -1.89 6.50
N TYR A 59 -0.54 -2.17 5.21
CA TYR A 59 0.51 -1.59 4.37
C TYR A 59 0.30 -0.11 4.11
N LEU A 60 -0.95 0.34 4.04
CA LEU A 60 -1.28 1.75 3.87
C LEU A 60 -0.89 2.61 5.09
N LEU A 61 -0.79 2.02 6.28
CA LEU A 61 -0.27 2.72 7.45
C LEU A 61 1.23 2.48 7.63
N THR A 62 1.66 1.22 7.57
CA THR A 62 3.02 0.84 7.98
C THR A 62 4.08 1.17 6.93
N ALA A 63 3.83 0.95 5.63
CA ALA A 63 4.84 1.20 4.60
C ALA A 63 5.22 2.69 4.46
N PRO A 64 4.27 3.65 4.49
CA PRO A 64 4.62 5.07 4.49
C PRO A 64 5.46 5.49 5.71
N VAL A 65 5.13 5.00 6.91
CA VAL A 65 5.91 5.29 8.13
C VAL A 65 7.32 4.71 8.02
N MET A 66 7.46 3.48 7.53
CA MET A 66 8.77 2.88 7.27
C MET A 66 9.58 3.71 6.26
N MET A 67 8.93 4.27 5.24
CA MET A 67 9.61 5.11 4.24
C MET A 67 10.10 6.43 4.83
N ILE A 68 9.33 7.05 5.74
CA ILE A 68 9.79 8.21 6.51
C ILE A 68 11.03 7.84 7.33
N VAL A 69 11.01 6.71 8.04
CA VAL A 69 12.16 6.25 8.82
C VAL A 69 13.39 6.09 7.94
N VAL A 70 13.26 5.44 6.77
CA VAL A 70 14.39 5.30 5.82
C VAL A 70 14.88 6.67 5.36
N GLY A 71 13.99 7.60 5.00
CA GLY A 71 14.36 8.95 4.58
C GLY A 71 15.13 9.71 5.65
N VAL A 72 14.64 9.71 6.89
CA VAL A 72 15.29 10.35 8.04
C VAL A 72 16.67 9.75 8.29
N MET A 73 16.82 8.42 8.25
CA MET A 73 18.13 7.76 8.43
C MET A 73 19.11 8.07 7.29
N ASN A 74 18.63 8.57 6.15
CA ASN A 74 19.42 9.04 5.01
C ASN A 74 19.68 10.57 5.03
N GLY A 75 19.33 11.25 6.12
CA GLY A 75 19.54 12.69 6.26
C GLY A 75 18.46 13.56 5.61
N ILE A 76 17.31 12.99 5.25
CA ILE A 76 16.16 13.76 4.77
C ILE A 76 15.42 14.31 5.99
N TYR A 77 15.61 15.60 6.26
CA TYR A 77 14.95 16.31 7.35
C TYR A 77 13.94 17.35 6.90
N ASP A 78 13.85 17.62 5.60
CA ASP A 78 12.88 18.56 5.05
C ASP A 78 11.46 17.95 5.13
N VAL A 79 10.53 18.68 5.76
CA VAL A 79 9.14 18.26 5.92
C VAL A 79 8.49 17.89 4.58
N TYR A 80 8.78 18.62 3.50
CA TYR A 80 8.13 18.40 2.21
C TYR A 80 8.63 17.12 1.54
N SER A 81 9.93 16.85 1.62
CA SER A 81 10.48 15.57 1.17
C SER A 81 9.93 14.39 1.97
N LEU A 82 9.85 14.49 3.30
CA LEU A 82 9.29 13.39 4.12
C LEU A 82 7.81 13.13 3.80
N LEU A 83 7.04 14.18 3.54
CA LEU A 83 5.65 14.06 3.10
C LEU A 83 5.52 13.57 1.66
N SER A 84 6.46 13.92 0.76
CA SER A 84 6.57 13.34 -0.59
C SER A 84 6.81 11.83 -0.51
N LEU A 85 7.71 11.37 0.35
CA LEU A 85 7.98 9.95 0.59
C LEU A 85 6.74 9.22 1.13
N PHE A 86 6.08 9.80 2.15
CA PHE A 86 4.85 9.26 2.72
C PHE A 86 3.73 9.19 1.68
N GLY A 87 3.53 10.28 0.94
CA GLY A 87 2.53 10.43 -0.11
C GLY A 87 2.76 9.48 -1.26
N SER A 88 4.01 9.24 -1.66
CA SER A 88 4.37 8.32 -2.74
C SER A 88 4.02 6.87 -2.42
N GLN A 89 4.10 6.43 -1.16
CA GLN A 89 3.73 5.06 -0.81
C GLN A 89 2.22 4.80 -0.92
N HIS A 90 1.36 5.80 -0.72
CA HIS A 90 -0.09 5.60 -0.75
C HIS A 90 -0.61 5.14 -2.12
N PRO A 91 -0.30 5.81 -3.25
CA PRO A 91 -0.64 5.35 -4.59
C PRO A 91 -0.10 3.96 -4.90
N THR A 92 1.12 3.61 -4.47
CA THR A 92 1.67 2.26 -4.66
C THR A 92 0.75 1.21 -4.05
N ILE A 93 0.38 1.38 -2.78
CA ILE A 93 -0.45 0.39 -2.09
C ILE A 93 -1.89 0.39 -2.63
N TRP A 94 -2.45 1.56 -2.94
CA TRP A 94 -3.77 1.67 -3.56
C TRP A 94 -3.85 0.98 -4.91
N LEU A 95 -2.92 1.25 -5.83
CA LEU A 95 -2.93 0.65 -7.16
C LEU A 95 -2.79 -0.88 -7.09
N GLY A 96 -2.02 -1.39 -6.13
CA GLY A 96 -1.98 -2.82 -5.82
C GLY A 96 -3.34 -3.36 -5.36
N MET A 97 -4.01 -2.66 -4.43
CA MET A 97 -5.36 -3.02 -3.98
C MET A 97 -6.38 -2.95 -5.11
N LEU A 98 -6.34 -1.92 -5.97
CA LEU A 98 -7.25 -1.77 -7.11
C LEU A 98 -7.08 -2.89 -8.11
N SER A 99 -5.84 -3.31 -8.36
CA SER A 99 -5.52 -4.46 -9.18
C SER A 99 -6.19 -5.74 -8.64
N ASP A 100 -6.16 -5.97 -7.33
CA ASP A 100 -6.88 -7.08 -6.69
C ASP A 100 -8.41 -6.94 -6.84
N VAL A 101 -8.96 -5.74 -6.59
CA VAL A 101 -10.40 -5.43 -6.70
C VAL A 101 -10.91 -5.69 -8.11
N CYS A 102 -10.19 -5.25 -9.14
CA CYS A 102 -10.54 -5.51 -10.54
C CYS A 102 -10.69 -7.01 -10.78
N LEU A 103 -9.74 -7.83 -10.31
CA LEU A 103 -9.80 -9.27 -10.54
C LEU A 103 -10.91 -9.98 -9.78
N THR A 104 -11.43 -9.37 -8.72
CA THR A 104 -12.50 -9.90 -7.87
C THR A 104 -13.88 -9.62 -8.44
N ILE A 105 -14.15 -8.35 -8.74
CA ILE A 105 -15.45 -7.86 -9.21
C ILE A 105 -15.91 -8.65 -10.45
N PHE A 106 -14.97 -9.10 -11.25
CA PHE A 106 -15.22 -9.68 -12.56
C PHE A 106 -15.12 -11.22 -12.61
N ARG A 107 -15.01 -11.91 -11.46
CA ARG A 107 -14.82 -13.37 -11.39
C ARG A 107 -16.12 -14.20 -11.38
N THR A 108 -17.32 -13.59 -11.38
CA THR A 108 -18.51 -14.42 -11.11
C THR A 108 -18.76 -15.48 -12.20
N PRO A 109 -18.92 -16.76 -11.81
CA PRO A 109 -19.12 -17.85 -12.76
C PRO A 109 -20.43 -17.69 -13.53
N SER A 110 -20.40 -18.06 -14.80
CA SER A 110 -21.61 -18.39 -15.55
C SER A 110 -22.19 -19.69 -14.99
N THR A 111 -22.97 -19.61 -13.91
CA THR A 111 -23.87 -20.71 -13.56
C THR A 111 -24.84 -20.93 -14.72
N ASN A 112 -24.91 -22.17 -15.23
CA ASN A 112 -25.78 -22.64 -16.32
C ASN A 112 -27.27 -22.34 -16.03
N THR A 113 -27.68 -21.08 -16.22
CA THR A 113 -29.07 -20.64 -16.20
C THR A 113 -29.41 -20.15 -17.59
N ASP A 114 -29.49 -21.08 -18.54
CA ASP A 114 -29.96 -20.82 -19.90
C ASP A 114 -31.48 -20.56 -19.99
N ASN A 115 -32.19 -20.46 -18.87
CA ASN A 115 -33.66 -20.35 -18.86
C ASN A 115 -34.25 -19.05 -18.28
N ILE A 116 -33.46 -17.98 -18.04
CA ILE A 116 -34.02 -16.73 -17.49
C ILE A 116 -34.20 -15.67 -18.59
N SER A 117 -35.48 -15.40 -18.86
CA SER A 117 -36.04 -14.43 -19.80
C SER A 117 -35.33 -13.07 -19.86
N SER A 118 -35.15 -12.58 -21.08
CA SER A 118 -34.37 -11.42 -21.53
C SER A 118 -34.83 -10.02 -21.08
N SER A 119 -35.72 -9.88 -20.10
CA SER A 119 -36.43 -8.60 -19.83
C SER A 119 -35.73 -7.59 -18.90
N GLY A 120 -34.48 -7.81 -18.46
CA GLY A 120 -33.87 -6.96 -17.42
C GLY A 120 -32.41 -6.51 -17.65
N LYS A 121 -31.94 -6.44 -18.90
CA LYS A 121 -30.50 -6.27 -19.20
C LYS A 121 -29.94 -4.84 -19.04
N ASN A 122 -30.78 -3.79 -19.04
CA ASN A 122 -30.27 -2.41 -19.04
C ASN A 122 -29.82 -1.90 -17.65
N GLY A 123 -30.43 -2.34 -16.55
CA GLY A 123 -30.08 -1.83 -15.21
C GLY A 123 -28.70 -2.25 -14.68
N ARG A 124 -28.20 -3.43 -15.07
CA ARG A 124 -26.95 -4.00 -14.54
C ARG A 124 -25.66 -3.42 -15.14
N ARG A 125 -25.74 -2.67 -16.24
CA ARG A 125 -24.57 -2.08 -16.89
C ARG A 125 -24.08 -0.84 -16.14
N ASP A 126 -25.01 -0.08 -15.56
CA ASP A 126 -24.72 1.15 -14.81
C ASP A 126 -23.97 0.88 -13.50
N ASP A 127 -24.28 -0.20 -12.80
CA ASP A 127 -23.66 -0.51 -11.50
C ASP A 127 -22.16 -0.87 -11.61
N ARG A 128 -21.74 -1.47 -12.74
CA ARG A 128 -20.32 -1.77 -13.03
C ARG A 128 -19.52 -0.49 -13.23
N VAL A 129 -20.09 0.42 -14.01
CA VAL A 129 -19.50 1.72 -14.29
C VAL A 129 -19.41 2.52 -12.98
N ARG A 130 -20.45 2.51 -12.14
CA ARG A 130 -20.44 3.20 -10.85
C ARG A 130 -19.38 2.66 -9.88
N ALA A 131 -19.20 1.35 -9.76
CA ALA A 131 -18.20 0.78 -8.86
C ALA A 131 -16.76 1.12 -9.30
N VAL A 132 -16.46 0.95 -10.60
CA VAL A 132 -15.17 1.33 -11.17
C VAL A 132 -14.94 2.84 -11.05
N LEU A 133 -15.96 3.66 -11.33
CA LEU A 133 -15.88 5.11 -11.17
C LEU A 133 -15.69 5.53 -9.72
N CYS A 134 -16.32 4.90 -8.72
CA CYS A 134 -16.10 5.23 -7.31
C CYS A 134 -14.66 4.94 -6.89
N VAL A 135 -14.10 3.82 -7.35
CA VAL A 135 -12.72 3.41 -7.08
C VAL A 135 -11.72 4.35 -7.78
N LEU A 136 -11.96 4.65 -9.06
CA LEU A 136 -11.18 5.64 -9.80
C LEU A 136 -11.30 7.03 -9.18
N TRP A 137 -12.48 7.41 -8.69
CA TRP A 137 -12.71 8.71 -8.09
C TRP A 137 -12.00 8.84 -6.74
N ALA A 138 -11.98 7.78 -5.92
CA ALA A 138 -11.17 7.72 -4.70
C ALA A 138 -9.66 7.82 -5.02
N PHE A 139 -9.20 7.11 -6.07
CA PHE A 139 -7.81 7.18 -6.54
C PHE A 139 -7.45 8.58 -7.06
N LEU A 140 -8.32 9.18 -7.88
CA LEU A 140 -8.16 10.53 -8.41
C LEU A 140 -8.23 11.57 -7.29
N LEU A 141 -9.01 11.36 -6.24
CA LEU A 141 -8.98 12.19 -5.03
C LEU A 141 -7.64 12.10 -4.31
N SER A 142 -7.08 10.92 -4.14
CA SER A 142 -5.74 10.77 -3.56
C SER A 142 -4.65 11.38 -4.45
N LEU A 143 -4.75 11.24 -5.78
CA LEU A 143 -3.83 11.89 -6.72
C LEU A 143 -4.02 13.41 -6.75
N ASN A 144 -5.25 13.92 -6.66
CA ASN A 144 -5.53 15.35 -6.64
C ASN A 144 -5.11 15.96 -5.30
N ALA A 145 -5.29 15.25 -4.18
CA ALA A 145 -4.74 15.64 -2.89
C ALA A 145 -3.20 15.68 -2.95
N PHE A 146 -2.57 14.67 -3.56
CA PHE A 146 -1.11 14.64 -3.75
C PHE A 146 -0.62 15.74 -4.71
N ALA A 147 -1.31 15.98 -5.83
CA ALA A 147 -0.96 17.01 -6.80
C ALA A 147 -1.22 18.42 -6.24
N SER A 148 -2.30 18.63 -5.49
CA SER A 148 -2.57 19.88 -4.77
C SER A 148 -1.55 20.11 -3.66
N TYR A 149 -1.10 19.04 -3.00
CA TYR A 149 0.00 19.05 -2.04
C TYR A 149 1.32 19.47 -2.70
N CYS A 150 1.69 18.89 -3.85
CA CYS A 150 2.87 19.30 -4.63
C CYS A 150 2.75 20.73 -5.19
N TYR A 151 1.53 21.25 -5.41
CA TYR A 151 1.30 22.56 -6.00
C TYR A 151 1.15 23.70 -4.97
N LYS A 152 0.77 23.42 -3.72
CA LYS A 152 0.53 24.41 -2.67
C LYS A 152 1.50 24.26 -1.49
N THR A 153 2.74 24.66 -1.70
CA THR A 153 3.68 25.01 -0.62
C THR A 153 3.25 26.29 0.11
N ARG A 154 2.21 26.24 1.00
CA ARG A 154 1.95 27.21 2.11
C ARG A 154 1.14 26.62 3.30
N VAL A 155 1.88 26.00 4.24
CA VAL A 155 1.86 25.99 5.73
C VAL A 155 0.59 25.79 6.61
N CYS A 156 -0.68 26.10 6.29
CA CYS A 156 -1.70 26.18 7.36
C CYS A 156 -2.86 25.15 7.44
N LEU A 157 -2.86 24.04 6.68
CA LEU A 157 -4.03 23.13 6.62
C LEU A 157 -3.74 21.65 6.95
N TYR A 158 -2.74 21.38 7.80
CA TYR A 158 -2.15 20.03 7.91
C TYR A 158 -2.97 18.99 8.69
N VAL A 159 -3.65 19.35 9.79
CA VAL A 159 -4.39 18.35 10.62
C VAL A 159 -5.78 18.06 10.03
N ALA A 160 -6.43 19.07 9.47
CA ALA A 160 -7.71 18.91 8.80
C ALA A 160 -7.57 18.08 7.52
N GLU A 161 -6.55 18.31 6.70
CA GLU A 161 -6.40 17.56 5.45
C GLU A 161 -6.00 16.09 5.67
N VAL A 162 -5.15 15.77 6.66
CA VAL A 162 -4.89 14.38 7.03
C VAL A 162 -6.16 13.69 7.56
N ALA A 163 -6.95 14.36 8.39
CA ALA A 163 -8.24 13.83 8.84
C ALA A 163 -9.26 13.69 7.70
N TRP A 164 -9.27 14.61 6.73
CA TRP A 164 -10.12 14.56 5.53
C TRP A 164 -9.64 13.53 4.50
N ILE A 165 -8.37 13.12 4.51
CA ILE A 165 -7.87 11.99 3.73
C ILE A 165 -8.22 10.68 4.43
N LEU A 166 -8.05 10.60 5.76
CA LEU A 166 -8.29 9.40 6.55
C LEU A 166 -9.78 9.10 6.82
N ALA A 167 -10.66 10.10 6.83
CA ALA A 167 -12.09 9.90 7.14
C ALA A 167 -12.89 9.23 6.00
N PRO A 168 -12.84 9.67 4.72
CA PRO A 168 -13.43 8.94 3.60
C PRO A 168 -12.80 7.57 3.45
N TYR A 169 -11.52 7.44 3.83
CA TYR A 169 -10.74 6.22 3.80
C TYR A 169 -11.23 5.19 4.84
N PHE A 170 -11.51 5.61 6.08
CA PHE A 170 -12.10 4.76 7.11
C PHE A 170 -13.56 4.41 6.78
N VAL A 171 -14.33 5.36 6.23
CA VAL A 171 -15.71 5.14 5.79
C VAL A 171 -15.79 4.19 4.59
N LEU A 172 -14.90 4.32 3.59
CA LEU A 172 -14.87 3.45 2.41
C LEU A 172 -14.42 2.03 2.78
N THR A 173 -13.42 1.88 3.65
CA THR A 173 -12.98 0.56 4.14
C THR A 173 -14.05 -0.09 5.02
N MET A 174 -14.73 0.66 5.89
CA MET A 174 -15.89 0.15 6.64
C MET A 174 -17.08 -0.18 5.75
N TRP A 175 -17.36 0.62 4.72
CA TRP A 175 -18.46 0.37 3.80
C TRP A 175 -18.22 -0.86 2.91
N LEU A 176 -17.00 -1.02 2.38
CA LEU A 176 -16.58 -2.21 1.62
C LEU A 176 -16.61 -3.47 2.49
N SER A 177 -16.23 -3.39 3.76
CA SER A 177 -16.22 -4.55 4.66
C SER A 177 -17.61 -4.98 5.16
N ARG A 178 -18.58 -4.05 5.26
CA ARG A 178 -19.91 -4.34 5.85
C ARG A 178 -20.94 -4.80 4.82
N ASP A 179 -21.11 -4.08 3.71
CA ASP A 179 -22.20 -4.33 2.75
C ASP A 179 -21.77 -4.30 1.26
N GLY A 180 -20.69 -3.60 0.91
CA GLY A 180 -20.26 -3.40 -0.49
C GLY A 180 -19.90 -4.70 -1.24
N CYS A 181 -19.30 -5.68 -0.55
CA CYS A 181 -18.97 -6.96 -1.18
C CYS A 181 -20.20 -7.83 -1.50
N ARG A 182 -21.31 -7.72 -0.75
CA ARG A 182 -22.49 -8.57 -0.99
C ARG A 182 -23.35 -8.12 -2.17
N ALA A 183 -23.25 -6.85 -2.58
CA ALA A 183 -24.06 -6.28 -3.66
C ALA A 183 -23.42 -6.38 -5.05
N ILE A 184 -22.16 -6.83 -5.13
CA ILE A 184 -21.33 -6.73 -6.34
C ILE A 184 -20.99 -8.15 -6.86
N GLU A 185 -22.00 -8.92 -7.24
CA GLU A 185 -21.81 -10.11 -8.09
C GLU A 185 -22.09 -9.73 -9.55
N PHE A 186 -21.04 -9.41 -10.32
CA PHE A 186 -21.19 -9.04 -11.73
C PHE A 186 -20.83 -10.17 -12.67
N ARG A 187 -21.83 -10.69 -13.40
CA ARG A 187 -21.66 -11.75 -14.42
C ARG A 187 -20.91 -11.23 -15.65
N VAL A 188 -19.62 -11.49 -15.74
CA VAL A 188 -18.79 -11.12 -16.90
C VAL A 188 -18.91 -12.19 -17.98
N ARG A 189 -19.00 -11.75 -19.23
CA ARG A 189 -19.03 -12.62 -20.40
C ARG A 189 -17.58 -13.11 -20.64
N SER A 190 -17.39 -14.36 -21.02
CA SER A 190 -16.05 -15.00 -21.04
C SER A 190 -15.02 -14.25 -21.91
N ASP A 191 -15.47 -13.50 -22.92
CA ASP A 191 -14.64 -12.67 -23.79
C ASP A 191 -13.99 -11.46 -23.08
N GLN A 192 -14.62 -10.89 -22.04
CA GLN A 192 -14.11 -9.72 -21.31
C GLN A 192 -13.06 -10.08 -20.23
N SER A 193 -12.80 -11.37 -19.99
CA SER A 193 -11.89 -11.81 -18.92
C SER A 193 -10.42 -11.46 -19.18
N GLU A 194 -10.03 -11.28 -20.44
CA GLU A 194 -8.66 -10.92 -20.83
C GLU A 194 -8.39 -9.43 -20.60
N ASP A 195 -9.29 -8.55 -21.04
CA ASP A 195 -9.19 -7.09 -20.86
C ASP A 195 -9.04 -6.69 -19.39
N ILE A 196 -9.81 -7.33 -18.52
CA ILE A 196 -9.77 -7.09 -17.07
C ILE A 196 -8.45 -7.53 -16.46
N ARG A 197 -7.93 -8.68 -16.90
CA ARG A 197 -6.62 -9.17 -16.45
C ARG A 197 -5.52 -8.24 -16.89
N TRP A 198 -5.60 -7.73 -18.12
CA TRP A 198 -4.68 -6.74 -18.65
C TRP A 198 -4.74 -5.44 -17.83
N LEU A 199 -5.93 -4.91 -17.55
CA LEU A 199 -6.11 -3.73 -16.69
C LEU A 199 -5.50 -3.94 -15.29
N ALA A 200 -5.74 -5.09 -14.66
CA ALA A 200 -5.17 -5.41 -13.36
C ALA A 200 -3.63 -5.46 -13.40
N LYS A 201 -3.05 -5.99 -14.48
CA LYS A 201 -1.59 -5.96 -14.71
C LYS A 201 -1.10 -4.52 -14.87
N CYS A 202 -1.78 -3.69 -15.68
CA CYS A 202 -1.43 -2.28 -15.85
C CYS A 202 -1.46 -1.51 -14.53
N LEU A 203 -2.46 -1.74 -13.67
CA LEU A 203 -2.52 -1.14 -12.34
C LEU A 203 -1.36 -1.60 -11.45
N ALA A 204 -1.02 -2.90 -11.47
CA ALA A 204 0.13 -3.42 -10.74
C ALA A 204 1.47 -2.83 -11.23
N ILE A 205 1.62 -2.61 -12.54
CA ILE A 205 2.81 -1.95 -13.12
C ILE A 205 2.83 -0.48 -12.73
N ALA A 206 1.67 0.19 -12.80
CA ALA A 206 1.53 1.58 -12.42
C ALA A 206 1.91 1.82 -10.95
N ALA A 207 1.65 0.86 -10.06
CA ALA A 207 2.02 0.92 -8.65
C ALA A 207 3.54 1.03 -8.41
N ILE A 208 4.37 0.55 -9.35
CA ILE A 208 5.83 0.58 -9.23
C ILE A 208 6.36 2.01 -9.33
N PHE A 209 5.81 2.85 -10.22
CA PHE A 209 6.33 4.21 -10.45
C PHE A 209 6.40 5.08 -9.19
N PRO A 210 5.34 5.23 -8.38
CA PRO A 210 5.42 6.02 -7.16
C PRO A 210 6.35 5.39 -6.11
N CYS A 211 6.52 4.06 -6.11
CA CYS A 211 7.50 3.40 -5.25
C CYS A 211 8.93 3.74 -5.68
N VAL A 212 9.23 3.63 -6.98
CA VAL A 212 10.53 4.00 -7.57
C VAL A 212 10.82 5.48 -7.37
N HIS A 213 9.82 6.36 -7.47
CA HIS A 213 9.96 7.78 -7.17
C HIS A 213 10.48 8.01 -5.74
N ALA A 214 9.86 7.39 -4.73
CA ALA A 214 10.32 7.52 -3.34
C ALA A 214 11.76 7.04 -3.15
N TRP A 215 12.13 5.92 -3.77
CA TRP A 215 13.52 5.42 -3.72
C TRP A 215 14.50 6.33 -4.46
N ALA A 216 14.11 6.87 -5.61
CA ALA A 216 14.93 7.82 -6.36
C ALA A 216 15.19 9.10 -5.55
N GLU A 217 14.19 9.60 -4.83
CA GLU A 217 14.33 10.74 -3.91
C GLU A 217 15.35 10.40 -2.80
N ILE A 218 15.21 9.25 -2.13
CA ILE A 218 16.17 8.79 -1.10
C ILE A 218 17.59 8.69 -1.64
N PHE A 219 17.79 8.04 -2.80
CA PHE A 219 19.12 7.88 -3.38
C PHE A 219 19.72 9.19 -3.87
N ALA A 220 18.92 10.08 -4.45
CA ALA A 220 19.38 11.39 -4.88
C ALA A 220 19.88 12.22 -3.70
N THR A 221 19.09 12.29 -2.61
CA THR A 221 19.51 13.03 -1.41
C THR A 221 20.73 12.40 -0.76
N PHE A 222 20.76 11.06 -0.66
CA PHE A 222 21.92 10.35 -0.12
C PHE A 222 23.18 10.62 -0.94
N ALA A 223 23.11 10.55 -2.28
CA ALA A 223 24.25 10.80 -3.16
C ALA A 223 24.77 12.25 -3.07
N ILE A 224 23.86 13.23 -2.97
CA ILE A 224 24.24 14.64 -2.75
C ILE A 224 24.94 14.79 -1.40
N ALA A 225 24.36 14.22 -0.34
CA ALA A 225 24.95 14.30 1.01
C ALA A 225 26.35 13.68 1.06
N VAL A 226 26.56 12.51 0.44
CA VAL A 226 27.88 11.88 0.33
C VAL A 226 28.86 12.75 -0.46
N GLY A 227 28.42 13.38 -1.54
CA GLY A 227 29.27 14.21 -2.39
C GLY A 227 29.69 15.54 -1.75
N GLU A 228 28.89 16.05 -0.82
CA GLU A 228 29.17 17.30 -0.09
C GLU A 228 29.91 17.08 1.24
N SER A 229 29.88 15.87 1.80
CA SER A 229 30.53 15.55 3.07
C SER A 229 32.01 15.22 2.92
N GLU A 230 32.85 15.68 3.86
CA GLU A 230 34.28 15.32 3.92
C GLU A 230 34.53 13.89 4.45
N GLY A 231 33.52 13.20 4.97
CA GLY A 231 33.63 11.86 5.54
C GLY A 231 32.60 10.87 4.98
N ASP A 232 32.91 9.59 5.10
CA ASP A 232 32.01 8.53 4.64
C ASP A 232 30.74 8.44 5.51
N PRO A 233 29.56 8.21 4.92
CA PRO A 233 28.36 7.91 5.67
C PRO A 233 28.54 6.68 6.58
N PRO A 234 27.83 6.62 7.72
CA PRO A 234 27.85 5.44 8.56
C PRO A 234 27.43 4.17 7.80
N GLU A 235 28.15 3.06 8.02
CA GLU A 235 27.90 1.77 7.36
C GLU A 235 26.43 1.29 7.44
N TYR A 236 25.75 1.60 8.55
CA TYR A 236 24.36 1.19 8.73
C TYR A 236 23.40 1.89 7.75
N VAL A 237 23.73 3.08 7.23
CA VAL A 237 22.90 3.80 6.24
C VAL A 237 22.91 3.05 4.91
N TYR A 238 24.10 2.59 4.49
CA TYR A 238 24.23 1.72 3.33
C TYR A 238 23.46 0.41 3.51
N ALA A 239 23.55 -0.20 4.69
CA ALA A 239 22.82 -1.42 5.00
C ALA A 239 21.30 -1.19 4.96
N ILE A 240 20.80 -0.08 5.53
CA ILE A 240 19.39 0.32 5.41
C ILE A 240 19.02 0.39 3.93
N ASN A 241 19.72 1.18 3.13
CA ASN A 241 19.38 1.37 1.72
C ASN A 241 19.34 0.06 0.94
N VAL A 242 20.38 -0.77 1.03
CA VAL A 242 20.46 -2.02 0.28
C VAL A 242 19.42 -3.03 0.77
N VAL A 243 19.35 -3.28 2.08
CA VAL A 243 18.47 -4.32 2.63
C VAL A 243 17.00 -3.93 2.45
N THR A 244 16.64 -2.68 2.75
CA THR A 244 15.26 -2.24 2.62
C THR A 244 14.86 -2.11 1.15
N MET A 245 15.71 -1.62 0.25
CA MET A 245 15.40 -1.63 -1.19
C MET A 245 15.12 -3.06 -1.69
N LEU A 246 15.98 -4.02 -1.37
CA LEU A 246 15.80 -5.42 -1.78
C LEU A 246 14.51 -6.02 -1.23
N LEU A 247 14.20 -5.76 0.04
CA LEU A 247 12.99 -6.30 0.68
C LEU A 247 11.71 -5.60 0.21
N PHE A 248 11.76 -4.32 -0.17
CA PHE A 248 10.56 -3.58 -0.58
C PHE A 248 10.27 -3.67 -2.08
N LEU A 249 11.28 -3.53 -2.94
CA LEU A 249 11.10 -3.50 -4.40
C LEU A 249 11.03 -4.89 -5.04
N GLY A 250 11.60 -5.92 -4.39
CA GLY A 250 11.64 -7.26 -4.97
C GLY A 250 10.37 -8.08 -4.70
N PRO A 251 10.20 -8.59 -3.47
CA PRO A 251 9.24 -9.65 -3.19
C PRO A 251 7.78 -9.18 -3.24
N PHE A 252 7.45 -7.96 -2.78
CA PHE A 252 6.05 -7.51 -2.75
C PHE A 252 5.45 -7.35 -4.15
N PRO A 253 6.07 -6.62 -5.10
CA PRO A 253 5.58 -6.60 -6.47
C PRO A 253 5.57 -7.99 -7.09
N TYR A 254 6.62 -8.79 -6.87
CA TYR A 254 6.70 -10.15 -7.41
C TYR A 254 5.50 -11.03 -7.01
N PHE A 255 5.17 -11.13 -5.72
CA PHE A 255 4.04 -11.93 -5.26
C PHE A 255 2.72 -11.41 -5.82
N HIS A 256 2.58 -10.09 -5.91
CA HIS A 256 1.38 -9.47 -6.48
C HIS A 256 1.23 -9.83 -7.96
N PHE A 257 2.26 -9.59 -8.79
CA PHE A 257 2.26 -9.95 -10.21
C PHE A 257 2.04 -11.44 -10.45
N PHE A 258 2.74 -12.28 -9.70
CA PHE A 258 2.62 -13.73 -9.81
C PHE A 258 1.19 -14.20 -9.50
N SER A 259 0.53 -13.56 -8.51
CA SER A 259 -0.87 -13.82 -8.18
C SER A 259 -1.85 -13.39 -9.27
N ILE A 260 -1.49 -12.45 -10.14
CA ILE A 260 -2.32 -12.00 -11.28
C ILE A 260 -2.11 -12.93 -12.47
N GLU A 261 -0.85 -13.23 -12.81
CA GLU A 261 -0.43 -14.01 -13.97
C GLU A 261 -1.07 -15.41 -13.98
N LYS A 262 -1.05 -16.08 -12.84
CA LYS A 262 -1.41 -17.49 -12.70
C LYS A 262 -2.87 -17.71 -12.30
N ARG A 263 -3.73 -16.69 -12.41
CA ARG A 263 -5.19 -16.84 -12.21
C ARG A 263 -5.91 -17.59 -13.32
N ALA A 264 -5.22 -17.95 -14.40
CA ALA A 264 -5.75 -18.81 -15.46
C ALA A 264 -5.79 -20.31 -15.09
N LEU A 265 -5.26 -20.68 -13.91
CA LEU A 265 -5.28 -22.06 -13.42
C LEU A 265 -6.70 -22.48 -12.99
N SER A 266 -6.87 -23.78 -12.72
CA SER A 266 -8.10 -24.31 -12.13
C SER A 266 -8.49 -23.56 -10.86
N GLU A 267 -9.77 -23.55 -10.49
CA GLU A 267 -10.25 -22.78 -9.33
C GLU A 267 -9.50 -23.15 -8.02
N ASN A 268 -9.27 -24.46 -7.82
CA ASN A 268 -8.50 -24.95 -6.66
C ASN A 268 -7.03 -24.50 -6.71
N ASP A 269 -6.37 -24.61 -7.86
CA ASP A 269 -4.97 -24.20 -8.00
C ASP A 269 -4.81 -22.70 -7.81
N ALA A 270 -5.72 -21.90 -8.36
CA ALA A 270 -5.74 -20.46 -8.20
C ALA A 270 -5.93 -20.06 -6.73
N PHE A 271 -6.78 -20.78 -5.98
CA PHE A 271 -6.95 -20.57 -4.54
C PHE A 271 -5.67 -20.88 -3.77
N HIS A 272 -5.08 -22.06 -3.97
CA HIS A 272 -3.86 -22.47 -3.28
C HIS A 272 -2.69 -21.54 -3.59
N LEU A 273 -2.54 -21.13 -4.84
CA LEU A 273 -1.53 -20.16 -5.23
C LEU A 273 -1.75 -18.82 -4.52
N LYS A 274 -2.99 -18.34 -4.47
CA LYS A 274 -3.29 -17.07 -3.81
C LYS A 274 -2.98 -17.14 -2.31
N VAL A 275 -3.28 -18.25 -1.64
CA VAL A 275 -2.87 -18.49 -0.24
C VAL A 275 -1.35 -18.43 -0.12
N ARG A 276 -0.59 -19.06 -1.02
CA ARG A 276 0.88 -18.98 -1.02
C ARG A 276 1.40 -17.56 -1.19
N CYS A 277 0.82 -16.77 -2.10
CA CYS A 277 1.19 -15.36 -2.28
C CYS A 277 0.91 -14.53 -1.02
N GLU A 278 -0.24 -14.72 -0.35
CA GLU A 278 -0.54 -14.04 0.91
C GLU A 278 0.38 -14.48 2.05
N THR A 279 0.72 -15.77 2.15
CA THR A 279 1.75 -16.26 3.08
C THR A 279 3.09 -15.59 2.79
N GLY A 280 3.47 -15.47 1.51
CA GLY A 280 4.68 -14.75 1.10
C GLY A 280 4.65 -13.29 1.54
N HIS A 281 3.55 -12.58 1.30
CA HIS A 281 3.36 -11.21 1.77
C HIS A 281 3.49 -11.08 3.29
N ALA A 282 2.89 -11.99 4.06
CA ALA A 282 3.00 -11.96 5.52
C ALA A 282 4.44 -12.19 6.00
N ILE A 283 5.15 -13.18 5.43
CA ILE A 283 6.55 -13.47 5.76
C ILE A 283 7.43 -12.27 5.42
N PHE A 284 7.33 -11.74 4.21
CA PHE A 284 8.17 -10.60 3.80
C PHE A 284 7.78 -9.30 4.51
N GLY A 285 6.51 -9.12 4.88
CA GLY A 285 6.05 -8.03 5.74
C GLY A 285 6.69 -8.08 7.13
N PHE A 286 6.78 -9.28 7.72
CA PHE A 286 7.48 -9.47 8.99
C PHE A 286 8.99 -9.24 8.85
N LEU A 287 9.62 -9.81 7.82
CA LEU A 287 11.06 -9.70 7.58
C LEU A 287 11.49 -8.25 7.32
N SER A 288 10.76 -7.51 6.48
CA SER A 288 11.09 -6.11 6.16
C SER A 288 10.96 -5.20 7.38
N LYS A 289 9.89 -5.36 8.16
CA LYS A 289 9.67 -4.62 9.41
C LYS A 289 10.73 -4.91 10.45
N SER A 290 11.04 -6.19 10.66
CA SER A 290 12.06 -6.60 11.62
C SER A 290 13.46 -6.15 11.20
N ALA A 291 13.82 -6.31 9.93
CA ALA A 291 15.12 -5.89 9.41
C ALA A 291 15.32 -4.37 9.57
N LEU A 292 14.34 -3.56 9.16
CA LEU A 292 14.43 -2.10 9.33
C LEU A 292 14.53 -1.71 10.81
N ALA A 293 13.69 -2.30 11.67
CA ALA A 293 13.70 -1.99 13.10
C ALA A 293 15.07 -2.26 13.74
N TRP A 294 15.68 -3.41 13.44
CA TRP A 294 17.00 -3.75 13.94
C TRP A 294 18.09 -2.84 13.36
N LEU A 295 18.07 -2.55 12.06
CA LEU A 295 19.05 -1.65 11.45
C LEU A 295 19.01 -0.24 12.05
N VAL A 296 17.81 0.29 12.30
CA VAL A 296 17.62 1.58 12.97
C VAL A 296 18.12 1.52 14.40
N TYR A 297 17.75 0.50 15.17
CA TYR A 297 18.21 0.34 16.55
C TYR A 297 19.74 0.30 16.67
N TRP A 298 20.40 -0.42 15.75
CA TRP A 298 21.86 -0.48 15.69
C TRP A 298 22.49 0.86 15.29
N GLY A 299 21.88 1.58 14.35
CA GLY A 299 22.33 2.91 13.94
C GLY A 299 22.24 3.93 15.07
N VAL A 300 21.08 4.03 15.71
CA VAL A 300 20.80 4.98 16.80
C VAL A 300 21.75 4.75 17.99
N ARG A 301 21.97 3.49 18.41
CA ARG A 301 22.89 3.17 19.50
C ARG A 301 24.34 3.62 19.26
N ARG A 302 24.78 3.74 18.01
CA ARG A 302 26.14 4.21 17.69
C ARG A 302 26.28 5.72 17.73
N ILE A 303 25.18 6.47 17.58
CA ILE A 303 25.19 7.94 17.44
C ILE A 303 24.94 8.65 18.78
N GLN A 304 24.35 7.97 19.79
CA GLN A 304 23.94 8.57 21.08
C GLN A 304 22.90 9.71 20.98
N GLU A 305 22.37 10.00 19.79
CA GLU A 305 21.29 10.96 19.57
C GLU A 305 20.06 10.24 19.01
N ASP A 306 19.00 10.15 19.82
CA ASP A 306 17.76 9.44 19.45
C ASP A 306 16.70 10.40 18.84
N VAL A 307 16.93 11.71 18.94
CA VAL A 307 15.96 12.75 18.59
C VAL A 307 16.41 13.48 17.33
N VAL A 308 15.63 13.35 16.26
CA VAL A 308 15.87 14.05 15.00
C VAL A 308 15.04 15.34 14.95
N VAL A 309 15.69 16.42 14.55
CA VAL A 309 15.05 17.72 14.32
C VAL A 309 14.65 17.83 12.85
N ILE A 310 13.35 17.94 12.60
CA ILE A 310 12.79 18.08 11.25
C ILE A 310 12.66 19.57 10.93
N GLN A 311 13.11 19.95 9.73
CA GLN A 311 13.26 21.33 9.24
C GLN A 311 12.23 21.67 8.17
#